data_AF-A0A521DRS1-F1
#
_entry.id   AF-A0A521DRS1-F1
#
_cell.length_a   1.000
_cell.length_b   1.000
_cell.length_c   1.000
_cell.angle_alpha   90.00
_cell.angle_beta   90.00
_cell.angle_gamma   90.00
#
_symmetry.space_group_name_H-M   'P 1'
#
loop_
_entity.id
_entity.type
_entity.pdbx_description
1 polymer ?
#
loop_
_entity_poly.entity_id
_entity_poly.type
_entity_poly.pdbx_seq_one_letter_code
_entity_poly.pdbx_strand_id
1 'polypeptide(L)' 'MGIRILVFSDWEQVKSIYEKGIATGNATFQTTAPTFEEWDDSHLKTCRFVYD' A
#
# COMPACT_ATOMS: atom_id res chain seq x y z
N MET A 1 6.19 18.62 -3.36
CA MET A 1 4.99 18.42 -4.18
C MET A 1 5.36 17.77 -5.49
N GLY A 2 5.19 16.45 -5.57
CA GLY A 2 5.60 15.66 -6.72
C GLY A 2 5.41 14.16 -6.50
N ILE A 3 5.50 13.39 -7.58
CA ILE A 3 5.45 11.92 -7.54
C ILE A 3 6.87 11.40 -7.37
N ARG A 4 7.07 10.50 -6.40
CA ARG A 4 8.37 9.85 -6.14
C ARG A 4 8.21 8.37 -5.81
N ILE A 5 9.33 7.65 -5.76
CA ILE A 5 9.37 6.25 -5.33
C ILE A 5 8.93 6.13 -3.86
N LEU A 6 8.12 5.10 -3.58
CA LEU A 6 7.73 4.72 -2.23
C LEU A 6 8.95 4.29 -1.42
N VAL A 7 9.07 4.79 -0.20
CA VAL A 7 10.03 4.32 0.81
C VAL A 7 9.29 3.75 2.02
N PHE A 8 10.00 3.00 2.87
CA PHE A 8 9.40 2.33 4.02
C PHE A 8 8.62 3.30 4.94
N SER A 9 9.09 4.54 5.11
CA SER A 9 8.40 5.54 5.94
C SER A 9 7.02 5.95 5.42
N ASP A 10 6.72 5.71 4.14
CA ASP A 10 5.40 6.00 3.56
C ASP A 10 4.37 4.90 3.86
N TRP A 11 4.86 3.73 4.33
CA TRP A 11 4.05 2.53 4.45
C TRP A 11 2.79 2.73 5.28
N GLU A 12 2.87 3.42 6.41
CA GLU A 12 1.71 3.66 7.26
C GLU A 12 0.57 4.39 6.53
N GLN A 13 0.91 5.34 5.65
CA GLN A 13 -0.09 6.03 4.84
C GLN A 13 -0.69 5.12 3.77
N VAL A 14 0.15 4.34 3.09
CA VAL A 14 -0.27 3.36 2.06
C VAL A 14 -1.17 2.29 2.67
N LYS A 15 -0.77 1.74 3.83
CA LYS A 15 -1.55 0.78 4.61
C LYS A 15 -2.90 1.34 5.00
N SER A 16 -2.98 2.59 5.48
CA SER A 16 -4.26 3.23 5.80
C SER A 16 -5.21 3.29 4.60
N ILE A 17 -4.71 3.54 3.39
CA ILE A 17 -5.51 3.53 2.16
C ILE A 17 -5.98 2.10 1.84
N TYR A 18 -5.08 1.12 2.00
CA TYR A 18 -5.38 -0.31 1.82
C TYR A 18 -6.52 -0.77 2.75
N GLU A 19 -6.45 -0.42 4.03
CA GLU A 19 -7.46 -0.72 5.05
C GLU A 19 -8.80 -0.06 4.74
N LYS A 20 -8.81 1.19 4.28
CA LYS A 20 -10.03 1.86 3.82
C LYS A 20 -10.68 1.10 2.66
N GLY A 21 -9.89 0.60 1.72
CA GLY A 21 -10.37 -0.25 0.63
C GLY A 21 -11.00 -1.54 1.13
N ILE A 22 -10.33 -2.26 2.04
CA ILE A 22 -10.84 -3.48 2.67
C ILE A 22 -12.18 -3.22 3.39
N ALA A 23 -12.29 -2.13 4.15
CA ALA A 23 -13.49 -1.79 4.89
C ALA A 23 -14.73 -1.59 3.99
N THR A 24 -14.54 -1.29 2.69
CA THR A 24 -15.65 -1.21 1.73
C THR A 24 -16.19 -2.58 1.29
N GLY A 25 -15.42 -3.65 1.47
CA GLY A 25 -15.77 -5.01 1.03
C GLY A 25 -15.72 -5.25 -0.49
N ASN A 26 -15.26 -4.27 -1.29
CA ASN A 26 -15.28 -4.36 -2.76
C ASN A 26 -13.90 -4.45 -3.41
N ALA A 27 -12.83 -4.15 -2.67
CA ALA A 27 -11.48 -4.00 -3.24
C ALA A 27 -10.67 -5.31 -3.29
N THR A 28 -10.89 -6.21 -2.34
CA THR A 28 -10.10 -7.45 -2.15
C THR A 28 -10.87 -8.44 -1.28
N PHE A 29 -10.48 -9.72 -1.32
CA PHE A 29 -10.99 -10.75 -0.39
C PHE A 29 -10.24 -10.80 0.94
N GLN A 30 -9.15 -10.02 1.08
CA GLN A 30 -8.45 -9.91 2.35
C GLN A 30 -9.30 -9.19 3.39
N THR A 31 -9.26 -9.65 4.63
CA THR A 31 -9.99 -9.06 5.75
C THR A 31 -9.16 -8.05 6.54
N THR A 32 -7.84 -8.03 6.33
CA THR A 32 -6.88 -7.13 6.96
C THR A 32 -5.79 -6.74 5.96
N ALA A 33 -5.19 -5.56 6.12
CA ALA A 33 -4.05 -5.18 5.29
C ALA A 33 -2.84 -6.11 5.60
N PRO A 34 -2.03 -6.46 4.58
CA PRO A 34 -0.82 -7.25 4.78
C PRO A 34 0.24 -6.50 5.60
N THR A 35 1.30 -7.19 6.02
CA THR A 35 2.51 -6.50 6.51
C THR A 35 3.25 -5.80 5.37
N PHE A 36 4.22 -4.93 5.68
CA PHE A 36 5.04 -4.30 4.65
C PHE A 36 5.82 -5.35 3.86
N GLU A 37 6.36 -6.37 4.53
CA GLU A 37 7.17 -7.44 3.93
C GLU A 37 6.32 -8.28 2.97
N GLU A 38 5.13 -8.70 3.39
CA GLU A 38 4.19 -9.44 2.54
C GLU A 38 3.78 -8.61 1.30
N TRP A 39 3.57 -7.30 1.48
CA TRP A 39 3.27 -6.40 0.38
C TRP A 39 4.48 -6.19 -0.55
N ASP A 40 5.69 -6.06 0.01
CA ASP A 40 6.94 -5.90 -0.75
C ASP A 40 7.24 -7.13 -1.61
N ASP A 41 7.02 -8.33 -1.08
CA ASP A 41 7.28 -9.57 -1.80
C ASP A 41 6.22 -9.87 -2.89
N SER A 42 4.98 -9.38 -2.70
CA SER A 42 3.86 -9.64 -3.62
C SER A 42 3.70 -8.62 -4.75
N HIS A 43 4.45 -7.51 -4.73
CA HIS A 43 4.32 -6.42 -5.72
C HIS A 43 5.63 -6.16 -6.49
N LEU A 44 5.54 -5.63 -7.71
CA LEU A 44 6.73 -5.22 -8.46
C LEU A 44 7.43 -4.02 -7.80
N LYS A 45 8.75 -4.08 -7.63
CA LYS A 45 9.52 -3.01 -6.98
C LYS A 45 9.61 -1.73 -7.83
N THR A 46 9.54 -1.84 -9.16
CA THR A 46 9.78 -0.74 -10.11
C THR A 46 8.59 0.18 -10.37
N CYS A 47 7.42 -0.09 -9.78
CA CYS A 47 6.17 0.61 -10.11
C CYS A 47 5.43 1.15 -8.87
N ARG A 48 6.19 1.52 -7.83
CA ARG A 48 5.63 1.94 -6.54
C ARG A 48 5.89 3.42 -6.33
N PHE A 49 4.84 4.21 -6.50
CA PHE A 49 4.92 5.66 -6.44
C PHE A 49 3.98 6.22 -5.39
N VAL A 50 4.43 7.29 -4.74
CA VAL A 50 3.65 8.08 -3.78
C VAL A 50 3.73 9.55 -4.16
N TYR A 51 2.81 10.35 -3.62
CA TYR A 51 2.76 11.79 -3.80
C TYR A 51 3.15 12.50 -2.50
N ASP A 52 4.07 13.47 -2.60
CA ASP A 52 4.46 14.38 -1.52
C ASP A 52 3.60 15.65 -1.46
#